data_AF-A0AA35VMU3-F1
#
_entry.id   AF-A0AA35VMU3-F1
#
_cell.length_a   1.000
_cell.length_b   1.000
_cell.length_c   1.000
_cell.angle_alpha   90.00
_cell.angle_beta   90.00
_cell.angle_gamma   90.00
#
_symmetry.space_group_name_H-M   'P 1'
#
loop_
_entity.id
_entity.type
_entity.pdbx_description
1 polymer ?
#
loop_
_entity_poly.entity_id
_entity_poly.type
_entity_poly.pdbx_seq_one_letter_code
_entity_poly.pdbx_strand_id
1 'polypeptide(L)'
;MGLCFLCNINTIDPKHYYFFILITRIGVVAKPCAEFVAGVLAIWLNAGVAVPLALSYPEAELLHVMTDSDVSMILSTDDHRELMQKVAAKTTAQFSLIPNVPTMTSQAVDNGVVHQKENVFANNIKDDDPTLILYTSGTTGKPKGVVHTHSSILAQVEFMSKFSVIGIWKRWRESYPKDVFSGRGQEHQADSSKDLSSKISNIGARVDESEQLSS
;
A
#
# COMPACT_ATOMS: atom_id res chain seq x y z
N MET A 1 -21.72 2.60 -22.20
CA MET A 1 -20.48 2.59 -22.99
C MET A 1 -19.82 3.94 -22.84
N GLY A 2 -19.00 4.12 -21.81
CA GLY A 2 -18.21 5.35 -21.61
C GLY A 2 -16.75 4.95 -21.63
N LEU A 3 -16.05 5.22 -22.74
CA LEU A 3 -14.59 5.07 -22.79
C LEU A 3 -13.97 6.22 -21.97
N CYS A 4 -13.10 5.86 -21.03
CA CYS A 4 -12.26 6.78 -20.26
C CYS A 4 -11.38 7.59 -21.23
N PHE A 5 -11.52 8.92 -21.22
CA PHE A 5 -11.06 9.83 -22.27
C PHE A 5 -9.64 10.41 -22.04
N LEU A 6 -8.81 9.82 -21.17
CA LEU A 6 -7.53 10.42 -20.78
C LEU A 6 -6.28 9.53 -20.91
N CYS A 7 -6.38 8.34 -21.49
CA CYS A 7 -5.18 7.61 -21.92
C CYS A 7 -4.96 7.86 -23.43
N ASN A 8 -3.80 8.38 -23.83
CA ASN A 8 -3.46 8.57 -25.24
C ASN A 8 -3.46 7.19 -25.95
N ILE A 9 -4.56 6.94 -26.68
CA ILE A 9 -5.03 5.63 -27.16
C ILE A 9 -4.11 5.02 -28.22
N ASN A 10 -3.18 5.79 -28.78
CA ASN A 10 -2.36 5.38 -29.91
C ASN A 10 -1.03 4.67 -29.56
N THR A 11 -0.72 4.50 -28.27
CA THR A 11 0.58 3.98 -27.82
C THR A 11 0.52 2.65 -27.07
N ILE A 12 -0.67 2.12 -26.81
CA ILE A 12 -0.85 0.89 -26.02
C ILE A 12 -1.24 -0.25 -26.97
N ASP A 13 -0.42 -1.29 -27.01
CA ASP A 13 -0.63 -2.49 -27.80
C ASP A 13 -2.01 -3.12 -27.45
N PRO A 14 -2.88 -3.44 -28.44
CA PRO A 14 -4.23 -3.94 -28.18
C PRO A 14 -4.30 -5.14 -27.23
N LYS A 15 -3.27 -5.99 -27.19
CA LYS A 15 -3.21 -7.13 -26.26
C LYS A 15 -3.06 -6.71 -24.79
N HIS A 16 -2.34 -5.62 -24.52
CA HIS A 16 -2.24 -5.02 -23.18
C HIS A 16 -3.57 -4.37 -22.77
N TYR A 17 -4.31 -3.78 -23.72
CA TYR A 17 -5.61 -3.16 -23.46
C TYR A 17 -6.67 -4.17 -22.98
N TYR A 18 -6.77 -5.35 -23.61
CA TYR A 18 -7.69 -6.40 -23.17
C TYR A 18 -7.29 -7.01 -21.82
N PHE A 19 -6.00 -7.11 -21.53
CA PHE A 19 -5.52 -7.55 -20.21
C PHE A 19 -5.87 -6.53 -19.13
N PHE A 20 -5.68 -5.24 -19.39
CA PHE A 20 -6.05 -4.13 -18.50
C PHE A 20 -7.56 -4.10 -18.15
N ILE A 21 -8.41 -4.59 -19.05
CA ILE A 21 -9.87 -4.69 -18.86
C ILE A 21 -10.27 -5.91 -18.01
N LEU A 22 -9.45 -6.98 -18.00
CA LEU A 22 -9.73 -8.22 -17.26
C LEU A 22 -9.21 -8.22 -15.82
N ILE A 23 -8.37 -7.25 -15.45
CA ILE A 23 -7.84 -7.13 -14.10
C ILE A 23 -8.87 -6.47 -13.18
N THR A 24 -9.15 -7.14 -12.08
CA THR A 24 -10.10 -6.69 -11.04
C THR A 24 -9.56 -5.45 -10.33
N ARG A 25 -10.31 -4.35 -10.38
CA ARG A 25 -10.03 -3.11 -9.66
C ARG A 25 -10.85 -3.07 -8.38
N ILE A 26 -10.15 -3.00 -7.25
CA ILE A 26 -10.74 -3.17 -5.91
C ILE A 26 -10.54 -1.89 -5.10
N GLY A 27 -11.65 -1.26 -4.75
CA GLY A 27 -11.67 -0.11 -3.85
C GLY A 27 -11.27 -0.52 -2.43
N VAL A 28 -10.37 0.21 -1.78
CA VAL A 28 -9.98 -0.07 -0.38
C VAL A 28 -10.25 1.15 0.48
N VAL A 29 -10.95 0.92 1.60
CA VAL A 29 -11.37 1.96 2.54
C VAL A 29 -11.08 1.54 3.96
N ALA A 30 -10.09 2.17 4.58
CA ALA A 30 -9.80 2.02 5.99
C ALA A 30 -8.99 3.23 6.46
N LYS A 31 -9.00 3.46 7.78
CA LYS A 31 -8.01 4.35 8.40
C LYS A 31 -6.61 3.73 8.28
N PRO A 32 -5.54 4.50 8.56
CA PRO A 32 -4.20 3.92 8.70
C PRO A 32 -4.18 2.82 9.78
N CYS A 33 -4.20 1.55 9.36
CA CYS A 33 -4.23 0.38 10.23
C CYS A 33 -3.67 -0.86 9.52
N ALA A 34 -3.51 -1.96 10.27
CA ALA A 34 -2.99 -3.21 9.72
C ALA A 34 -3.92 -3.81 8.67
N GLU A 35 -5.23 -3.65 8.82
CA GLU A 35 -6.26 -4.11 7.88
C GLU A 35 -6.12 -3.42 6.53
N PHE A 36 -5.79 -2.12 6.49
CA PHE A 36 -5.53 -1.42 5.24
C PHE A 36 -4.38 -2.09 4.47
N VAL A 37 -3.26 -2.35 5.16
CA VAL A 37 -2.09 -3.00 4.57
C VAL A 37 -2.42 -4.42 4.12
N ALA A 38 -3.12 -5.19 4.96
CA ALA A 38 -3.54 -6.55 4.64
C ALA A 38 -4.48 -6.58 3.42
N GLY A 39 -5.40 -5.62 3.30
CA GLY A 39 -6.30 -5.48 2.16
C GLY A 39 -5.55 -5.20 0.86
N VAL A 40 -4.62 -4.23 0.87
CA VAL A 40 -3.79 -3.92 -0.31
C VAL A 40 -2.93 -5.12 -0.73
N LEU A 41 -2.28 -5.80 0.24
CA LEU A 41 -1.48 -6.99 -0.05
C LEU A 41 -2.34 -8.14 -0.59
N ALA A 42 -3.53 -8.38 -0.02
CA ALA A 42 -4.45 -9.40 -0.51
C ALA A 42 -4.86 -9.13 -1.96
N ILE A 43 -5.10 -7.88 -2.34
CA ILE A 43 -5.40 -7.49 -3.72
C ILE A 43 -4.24 -7.83 -4.64
N TRP A 44 -3.01 -7.41 -4.29
CA TRP A 44 -1.82 -7.68 -5.11
C TRP A 44 -1.52 -9.17 -5.25
N LEU A 45 -1.65 -9.93 -4.16
CA LEU A 45 -1.44 -11.39 -4.16
C LEU A 45 -2.45 -12.14 -5.06
N ASN A 46 -3.57 -11.51 -5.39
CA ASN A 46 -4.60 -12.01 -6.30
C ASN A 46 -4.57 -11.32 -7.67
N ALA A 47 -3.45 -10.67 -8.04
CA ALA A 47 -3.27 -9.93 -9.30
C ALA A 47 -4.31 -8.82 -9.53
N GLY A 48 -4.89 -8.27 -8.47
CA GLY A 48 -5.82 -7.16 -8.53
C GLY A 48 -5.10 -5.80 -8.45
N VAL A 49 -5.86 -4.76 -8.79
CA VAL A 49 -5.42 -3.37 -8.70
C VAL A 49 -6.11 -2.70 -7.52
N ALA A 50 -5.32 -2.19 -6.58
CA ALA A 50 -5.86 -1.46 -5.44
C ALA A 50 -6.25 -0.03 -5.86
N VAL A 51 -7.42 0.43 -5.42
CA VAL A 51 -7.90 1.80 -5.59
C VAL A 51 -8.24 2.36 -4.21
N PRO A 52 -7.29 3.00 -3.50
CA PRO A 52 -7.57 3.59 -2.20
C PRO A 52 -8.62 4.69 -2.35
N LEU A 53 -9.72 4.59 -1.61
CA LEU A 53 -10.75 5.63 -1.60
C LEU A 53 -10.57 6.49 -0.35
N ALA A 54 -10.40 7.80 -0.55
CA ALA A 54 -10.19 8.73 0.54
C ALA A 54 -11.48 8.95 1.33
N LEU A 55 -11.44 8.66 2.63
CA LEU A 55 -12.57 8.87 3.55
C LEU A 55 -13.03 10.32 3.66
N SER A 56 -12.15 11.27 3.32
CA SER A 56 -12.45 12.70 3.29
C SER A 56 -13.24 13.12 2.06
N TYR A 57 -13.36 12.28 1.04
CA TYR A 57 -14.06 12.64 -0.18
C TYR A 57 -15.58 12.62 0.04
N PRO A 58 -16.29 13.64 -0.48
CA PRO A 58 -17.75 13.59 -0.52
C PRO A 58 -18.21 12.42 -1.40
N GLU A 59 -19.43 11.94 -1.15
CA GLU A 59 -20.00 10.78 -1.84
C GLU A 59 -19.92 10.86 -3.37
N ALA A 60 -20.13 12.06 -3.93
CA ALA A 60 -20.07 12.29 -5.38
C ALA A 60 -18.66 12.07 -5.96
N GLU A 61 -17.61 12.41 -5.21
CA GLU A 61 -16.23 12.17 -5.61
C GLU A 61 -15.85 10.69 -5.49
N LEU A 62 -16.30 10.01 -4.43
CA LEU A 62 -16.15 8.56 -4.30
C LEU A 62 -16.79 7.81 -5.48
N LEU A 63 -18.02 8.20 -5.85
CA LEU A 63 -18.72 7.64 -7.00
C LEU A 63 -17.99 7.92 -8.32
N HIS A 64 -17.44 9.13 -8.49
CA HIS A 64 -16.63 9.47 -9.66
C HIS A 64 -15.40 8.57 -9.74
N VAL A 65 -14.63 8.45 -8.65
CA VAL A 65 -13.43 7.59 -8.57
C VAL A 65 -13.79 6.15 -8.91
N MET A 66 -14.82 5.59 -8.27
CA MET A 66 -15.23 4.20 -8.50
C MET A 66 -15.71 3.94 -9.92
N THR A 67 -16.44 4.89 -10.51
CA THR A 67 -16.96 4.77 -11.88
C THR A 67 -15.84 4.91 -12.91
N ASP A 68 -14.96 5.91 -12.74
CA ASP A 68 -13.85 6.18 -13.67
C ASP A 68 -12.80 5.07 -13.65
N SER A 69 -12.62 4.41 -12.50
CA SER A 69 -11.71 3.27 -12.36
C SER A 69 -12.39 1.90 -12.52
N ASP A 70 -13.67 1.81 -12.92
CA ASP A 70 -14.45 0.56 -12.97
C ASP A 70 -14.25 -0.37 -11.75
N VAL A 71 -14.33 0.17 -10.54
CA VAL A 71 -14.21 -0.63 -9.31
C VAL A 71 -15.32 -1.67 -9.28
N SER A 72 -14.94 -2.95 -9.18
CA SER A 72 -15.88 -4.09 -9.16
C SER A 72 -16.14 -4.62 -7.75
N MET A 73 -15.29 -4.28 -6.78
CA MET A 73 -15.44 -4.67 -5.38
C MET A 73 -14.86 -3.59 -4.45
N ILE A 74 -15.47 -3.41 -3.29
CA ILE A 74 -15.00 -2.57 -2.19
C ILE A 74 -14.62 -3.46 -1.01
N LEU A 75 -13.42 -3.24 -0.48
CA LEU A 75 -12.97 -3.76 0.80
C LEU A 75 -12.96 -2.62 1.82
N SER A 76 -13.64 -2.82 2.95
CA SER A 76 -13.73 -1.80 4.01
C SER A 76 -13.51 -2.40 5.39
N THR A 77 -12.96 -1.60 6.31
CA THR A 77 -13.08 -1.88 7.74
C THR A 77 -14.52 -1.66 8.22
N ASP A 78 -14.86 -2.25 9.37
CA ASP A 78 -16.23 -2.22 9.92
C ASP A 78 -16.73 -0.81 10.25
N ASP A 79 -15.83 0.08 10.68
CA ASP A 79 -16.14 1.48 11.03
C ASP A 79 -16.61 2.33 9.85
N HIS A 80 -16.43 1.83 8.61
CA HIS A 80 -16.89 2.49 7.39
C HIS A 80 -17.94 1.69 6.62
N ARG A 81 -18.46 0.61 7.21
CA ARG A 81 -19.43 -0.31 6.60
C ARG A 81 -20.65 0.41 6.05
N GLU A 82 -21.36 1.18 6.87
CA GLU A 82 -22.65 1.77 6.48
C GLU A 82 -22.48 2.75 5.31
N LEU A 83 -21.45 3.60 5.39
CA LEU A 83 -21.10 4.55 4.34
C LEU A 83 -20.78 3.82 3.03
N MET A 84 -19.91 2.81 3.08
CA MET A 84 -19.45 2.12 1.88
C MET A 84 -20.51 1.20 1.29
N GLN A 85 -21.41 0.62 2.09
CA GLN A 85 -22.58 -0.10 1.57
C GLN A 85 -23.53 0.84 0.82
N LYS A 86 -23.78 2.04 1.37
CA LYS A 86 -24.61 3.05 0.71
C LYS A 86 -24.00 3.51 -0.63
N VAL A 87 -22.69 3.70 -0.68
CA VAL A 87 -21.97 4.05 -1.91
C VAL A 87 -22.01 2.88 -2.91
N ALA A 88 -21.70 1.67 -2.46
CA ALA A 88 -21.71 0.45 -3.29
C ALA A 88 -23.08 0.22 -3.95
N ALA A 89 -24.18 0.43 -3.22
CA ALA A 89 -25.55 0.29 -3.72
C ALA A 89 -25.90 1.22 -4.89
N LYS A 90 -25.12 2.28 -5.12
CA LYS A 90 -25.27 3.20 -6.27
C LYS A 90 -24.38 2.80 -7.45
N THR A 91 -23.66 1.70 -7.34
CA THR A 91 -22.71 1.18 -8.34
C THR A 91 -22.99 -0.31 -8.58
N THR A 92 -22.20 -0.94 -9.45
CA THR A 92 -22.19 -2.40 -9.64
C THR A 92 -21.17 -3.11 -8.75
N ALA A 93 -20.46 -2.38 -7.88
CA ALA A 93 -19.40 -2.94 -7.05
C ALA A 93 -19.98 -3.82 -5.93
N GLN A 94 -19.36 -4.97 -5.71
CA GLN A 94 -19.63 -5.78 -4.52
C GLN A 94 -19.01 -5.13 -3.28
N PHE A 95 -19.52 -5.44 -2.09
CA PHE A 95 -18.97 -4.94 -0.83
C PHE A 95 -18.54 -6.12 0.05
N SER A 96 -17.35 -6.04 0.63
CA SER A 96 -16.86 -7.01 1.61
C SER A 96 -16.06 -6.31 2.72
N LEU A 97 -16.02 -6.93 3.89
CA LEU A 97 -15.20 -6.45 4.99
C LEU A 97 -13.78 -6.98 4.89
N ILE A 98 -12.84 -6.19 5.35
CA ILE A 98 -11.50 -6.67 5.67
C ILE A 98 -11.58 -7.35 7.04
N PRO A 99 -11.15 -8.63 7.17
CA PRO A 99 -11.06 -9.27 8.47
C PRO A 99 -10.08 -8.55 9.38
N ASN A 100 -10.38 -8.50 10.68
CA ASN A 100 -9.47 -7.92 11.67
C ASN A 100 -8.13 -8.66 11.66
N VAL A 101 -7.04 -7.91 11.67
CA VAL A 101 -5.70 -8.46 11.80
C VAL A 101 -5.43 -8.69 13.29
N PRO A 102 -5.18 -9.93 13.75
CA PRO A 102 -4.97 -10.19 15.17
C PRO A 102 -3.77 -9.42 15.71
N THR A 103 -3.99 -8.60 16.74
CA THR A 103 -2.88 -7.96 17.47
C THR A 103 -2.14 -9.05 18.25
N MET A 104 -0.83 -9.18 18.03
CA MET A 104 0.06 -10.08 18.78
C MET A 104 0.30 -9.59 20.22
N THR A 105 -0.76 -9.21 20.91
CA THR A 105 -0.76 -8.88 22.33
C THR A 105 -1.74 -9.79 23.02
N SER A 106 -1.18 -10.68 23.83
CA SER A 106 -1.82 -11.71 24.67
C SER A 106 -1.76 -13.10 24.08
N GLN A 107 -1.09 -13.96 24.85
CA GLN A 107 -1.06 -15.41 24.72
C GLN A 107 -2.49 -15.97 24.73
N ALA A 108 -3.07 -16.08 23.55
CA ALA A 108 -4.15 -17.00 23.26
C ALA A 108 -3.83 -17.59 21.90
N VAL A 109 -2.88 -18.53 21.88
CA VAL A 109 -2.83 -19.55 20.85
C VAL A 109 -4.04 -20.44 21.13
N ASP A 110 -5.22 -19.96 20.76
CA ASP A 110 -6.35 -20.86 20.62
C ASP A 110 -5.97 -21.78 19.46
N ASN A 111 -5.99 -23.08 19.71
CA ASN A 111 -5.72 -24.14 18.73
C ASN A 111 -6.86 -24.23 17.70
N GLY A 112 -7.40 -23.09 17.28
CA GLY A 112 -8.26 -22.99 16.12
C GLY A 112 -7.43 -23.39 14.93
N VAL A 113 -7.78 -24.53 14.35
CA VAL A 113 -7.23 -25.04 13.10
C VAL A 113 -7.18 -23.87 12.11
N VAL A 114 -5.99 -23.27 11.96
CA VAL A 114 -5.68 -22.49 10.76
C VAL A 114 -5.74 -23.54 9.69
N HIS A 115 -6.92 -23.68 9.07
CA HIS A 115 -7.03 -24.41 7.84
C HIS A 115 -6.01 -23.75 6.95
N GLN A 116 -4.87 -24.41 6.76
CA GLN A 116 -3.83 -24.04 5.83
C GLN A 116 -4.44 -24.30 4.45
N LYS A 117 -5.41 -23.45 4.10
CA LYS A 117 -5.94 -23.35 2.76
C LYS A 117 -4.71 -23.04 1.93
N GLU A 118 -4.42 -23.89 0.95
CA GLU A 118 -3.30 -23.65 0.04
C GLU A 118 -3.35 -22.18 -0.36
N ASN A 119 -2.25 -21.48 -0.13
CA ASN A 119 -2.12 -20.09 -0.53
C ASN A 119 -2.09 -20.07 -2.06
N VAL A 120 -3.28 -20.01 -2.66
CA VAL A 120 -3.44 -19.85 -4.10
C VAL A 120 -3.19 -18.39 -4.40
N PHE A 121 -1.94 -18.06 -4.66
CA PHE A 121 -1.57 -16.76 -5.21
C PHE A 121 -1.70 -16.78 -6.72
N ALA A 122 -1.87 -15.60 -7.32
CA ALA A 122 -1.82 -15.49 -8.76
C ALA A 122 -0.41 -15.83 -9.26
N ASN A 123 -0.30 -16.87 -10.08
CA ASN A 123 1.01 -17.40 -10.53
C ASN A 123 1.59 -16.67 -11.75
N ASN A 124 0.92 -15.63 -12.28
CA ASN A 124 1.28 -14.96 -13.54
C ASN A 124 1.12 -13.42 -13.44
N ILE A 125 1.65 -12.81 -12.38
CA ILE A 125 1.76 -11.34 -12.28
C ILE A 125 3.00 -10.89 -13.06
N LYS A 126 2.84 -9.96 -14.01
CA LYS A 126 3.96 -9.34 -14.74
C LYS A 126 4.31 -7.98 -14.14
N ASP A 127 5.54 -7.56 -14.36
CA ASP A 127 6.08 -6.29 -13.87
C ASP A 127 5.29 -5.06 -14.37
N ASP A 128 4.81 -5.10 -15.61
CA ASP A 128 4.04 -4.00 -16.22
C ASP A 128 2.54 -4.08 -15.95
N ASP A 129 2.09 -5.08 -15.18
CA ASP A 129 0.70 -5.17 -14.78
C ASP A 129 0.37 -4.03 -13.80
N PRO A 130 -0.80 -3.38 -13.95
CA PRO A 130 -1.23 -2.36 -13.01
C PRO A 130 -1.43 -2.97 -11.63
N THR A 131 -1.13 -2.18 -10.59
CA THR A 131 -1.17 -2.64 -9.19
C THR A 131 -1.89 -1.64 -8.28
N LEU A 132 -1.85 -0.35 -8.61
CA LEU A 132 -2.39 0.72 -7.78
C LEU A 132 -2.90 1.87 -8.67
N ILE A 133 -4.08 2.40 -8.38
CA ILE A 133 -4.57 3.65 -8.98
C ILE A 133 -4.77 4.69 -7.89
N LEU A 134 -4.02 5.80 -7.98
CA LEU A 134 -4.13 6.92 -7.06
C LEU A 134 -4.81 8.11 -7.72
N TYR A 135 -5.90 8.58 -7.12
CA TYR A 135 -6.59 9.77 -7.60
C TYR A 135 -6.00 11.05 -7.02
N THR A 136 -5.85 12.05 -7.87
CA THR A 136 -5.32 13.36 -7.51
C THR A 136 -6.31 14.45 -7.89
N SER A 137 -6.40 15.51 -7.08
CA SER A 137 -7.22 16.69 -7.38
C SER A 137 -6.64 17.41 -8.61
N GLY A 138 -7.21 17.14 -9.79
CA GLY A 138 -6.82 17.84 -11.01
C GLY A 138 -7.29 19.29 -10.98
N THR A 139 -6.49 20.21 -11.54
CA THR A 139 -6.86 21.63 -11.72
C THR A 139 -8.08 21.82 -12.62
N THR A 140 -8.46 20.80 -13.39
CA THR A 140 -9.57 20.79 -14.36
C THR A 140 -10.91 20.33 -13.76
N GLY A 141 -11.03 20.27 -12.43
CA GLY A 141 -12.29 19.99 -11.72
C GLY A 141 -12.41 18.57 -11.18
N LYS A 142 -12.44 17.55 -12.05
CA LYS A 142 -12.59 16.15 -11.61
C LYS A 142 -11.23 15.50 -11.29
N PRO A 143 -11.14 14.69 -10.21
CA PRO A 143 -9.94 13.92 -9.91
C PRO A 143 -9.53 12.99 -11.05
N LYS A 144 -8.22 12.83 -11.26
CA LYS A 144 -7.63 11.97 -12.30
C LYS A 144 -6.90 10.80 -11.66
N GLY A 145 -7.15 9.60 -12.17
CA GLY A 145 -6.47 8.38 -11.74
C GLY A 145 -5.07 8.26 -12.33
N VAL A 146 -4.06 8.16 -11.47
CA VAL A 146 -2.67 7.86 -11.82
C VAL A 146 -2.47 6.36 -11.65
N VAL A 147 -2.16 5.68 -12.75
CA VAL A 147 -1.96 4.23 -12.77
C VAL A 147 -0.49 3.91 -12.47
N HIS A 148 -0.27 3.06 -11.47
CA HIS A 148 1.02 2.50 -11.13
C HIS A 148 1.05 1.01 -11.48
N THR A 149 2.19 0.56 -11.98
CA THR A 149 2.52 -0.85 -12.23
C THR A 149 3.36 -1.43 -11.10
N HIS A 150 3.47 -2.75 -11.04
CA HIS A 150 4.39 -3.42 -10.11
C HIS A 150 5.83 -2.90 -10.26
N SER A 151 6.33 -2.75 -11.49
CA SER A 151 7.66 -2.19 -11.79
C SER A 151 7.84 -0.77 -11.26
N SER A 152 6.82 0.10 -11.42
CA SER A 152 6.90 1.49 -10.96
C SER A 152 6.99 1.61 -9.43
N ILE A 153 6.23 0.77 -8.71
CA ILE A 153 6.23 0.75 -7.24
C ILE A 153 7.56 0.17 -6.74
N LEU A 154 8.04 -0.94 -7.33
CA LEU A 154 9.32 -1.53 -6.97
C LEU A 154 10.48 -0.55 -7.17
N ALA A 155 10.52 0.14 -8.31
CA ALA A 155 11.52 1.16 -8.58
C ALA A 155 11.51 2.29 -7.52
N GLN A 156 10.32 2.73 -7.09
CA GLN A 156 10.19 3.74 -6.04
C GLN A 156 10.70 3.24 -4.69
N VAL A 157 10.33 2.02 -4.29
CA VAL A 157 10.78 1.40 -3.03
C VAL A 157 12.30 1.19 -3.01
N GLU A 158 12.86 0.69 -4.11
CA GLU A 158 14.31 0.53 -4.27
C GLU A 158 15.04 1.87 -4.17
N PHE A 159 14.52 2.89 -4.84
CA PHE A 159 15.10 4.23 -4.79
C PHE A 159 15.09 4.78 -3.35
N MET A 160 13.94 4.74 -2.68
CA MET A 160 13.81 5.26 -1.31
C MET A 160 14.70 4.50 -0.32
N SER A 161 14.71 3.17 -0.38
CA SER A 161 15.51 2.34 0.51
C SER A 161 17.02 2.57 0.28
N LYS A 162 17.45 2.63 -0.99
CA LYS A 162 18.84 2.86 -1.36
C LYS A 162 19.31 4.25 -0.94
N PHE A 163 18.56 5.30 -1.22
CA PHE A 163 19.01 6.67 -0.95
C PHE A 163 18.63 7.21 0.42
N SER A 164 17.98 6.42 1.27
CA SER A 164 17.81 6.74 2.69
C SER A 164 19.16 6.84 3.42
N VAL A 165 19.20 7.59 4.53
CA VAL A 165 20.39 7.68 5.41
C VAL A 165 20.85 6.29 5.84
N ILE A 166 19.90 5.42 6.19
CA ILE A 166 20.17 4.02 6.56
C ILE A 166 20.79 3.27 5.37
N GLY A 167 20.23 3.43 4.17
CA GLY A 167 20.74 2.78 2.95
C GLY A 167 22.14 3.24 2.56
N ILE A 168 22.39 4.55 2.62
CA ILE A 168 23.71 5.15 2.38
C ILE A 168 24.71 4.62 3.40
N TRP A 169 24.37 4.65 4.69
CA TRP A 169 25.25 4.18 5.75
C TRP A 169 25.55 2.68 5.64
N LYS A 170 24.54 1.86 5.30
CA LYS A 170 24.71 0.42 5.06
C LYS A 170 25.70 0.16 3.92
N ARG A 171 25.53 0.81 2.76
CA ARG A 171 26.46 0.68 1.62
C ARG A 171 27.86 1.18 1.95
N TRP A 172 27.96 2.33 2.62
CA TRP A 172 29.25 2.86 3.07
C TRP A 172 29.96 1.83 3.98
N ARG A 173 29.24 1.24 4.95
CA ARG A 173 29.79 0.21 5.83
C ARG A 173 30.25 -1.04 5.06
N GLU A 174 29.44 -1.50 4.12
CA GLU A 174 29.72 -2.69 3.30
C GLU A 174 30.88 -2.47 2.30
N SER A 175 31.24 -1.22 2.01
CA SER A 175 32.35 -0.88 1.11
C SER A 175 33.75 -1.03 1.76
N TYR A 176 33.83 -1.23 3.08
CA TYR A 176 35.11 -1.45 3.76
C TYR A 176 35.43 -2.94 3.94
N PRO A 177 36.71 -3.33 3.81
CA PRO A 177 37.17 -4.66 4.17
C PRO A 177 36.82 -5.01 5.63
N LYS A 178 36.36 -6.24 5.87
CA LYS A 178 35.81 -6.67 7.18
C LYS A 178 36.85 -6.68 8.32
N ASP A 179 38.13 -6.62 7.97
CA ASP A 179 39.30 -6.57 8.85
C ASP A 179 39.64 -5.15 9.33
N VAL A 180 39.07 -4.10 8.73
CA VAL A 180 39.32 -2.70 9.14
C VAL A 180 38.78 -2.39 10.54
N PHE A 181 37.77 -3.14 11.00
CA PHE A 181 37.13 -2.96 12.30
C PHE A 181 37.48 -4.04 13.33
N SER A 182 38.25 -5.07 12.97
CA SER A 182 38.64 -6.13 13.91
C SER A 182 39.85 -5.77 14.78
N GLY A 183 40.56 -4.67 14.49
CA GLY A 183 41.83 -4.30 15.13
C GLY A 183 41.81 -3.13 16.10
N ARG A 184 40.67 -2.44 16.33
CA ARG A 184 40.56 -1.37 17.33
C ARG A 184 39.60 -1.81 18.44
N GLY A 185 40.10 -1.74 19.68
CA GLY A 185 39.57 -2.39 20.88
C GLY A 185 38.05 -2.32 21.07
N GLN A 186 37.51 -3.43 21.54
CA GLN A 186 36.10 -3.63 21.89
C GLN A 186 35.57 -2.75 23.05
N GLU A 187 36.32 -1.78 23.55
CA GLU A 187 35.99 -1.10 24.81
C GLU A 187 35.18 0.20 24.64
N HIS A 188 35.01 0.72 23.41
CA HIS A 188 34.20 1.94 23.18
C HIS A 188 33.10 1.82 22.10
N GLN A 189 32.95 0.66 21.46
CA GLN A 189 32.06 0.50 20.29
C GLN A 189 30.61 0.10 20.66
N ALA A 190 30.40 -0.47 21.86
CA ALA A 190 29.07 -0.84 22.34
C ALA A 190 28.23 0.38 22.77
N ASP A 191 28.88 1.48 23.12
CA ASP A 191 28.23 2.65 23.71
C ASP A 191 27.67 3.58 22.61
N SER A 192 28.44 3.82 21.55
CA SER A 192 28.06 4.73 20.45
C SER A 192 26.98 4.19 19.51
N SER A 193 26.89 2.87 19.30
CA SER A 193 25.82 2.27 18.48
C SER A 193 24.48 2.17 19.23
N LYS A 194 24.52 1.95 20.55
CA LYS A 194 23.35 2.04 21.42
C LYS A 194 22.90 3.48 21.58
N ASP A 195 23.83 4.43 21.67
CA ASP A 195 23.56 5.86 21.79
C ASP A 195 22.99 6.47 20.49
N LEU A 196 23.43 6.05 19.30
CA LEU A 196 22.76 6.45 18.05
C LEU A 196 21.39 5.79 17.89
N SER A 197 21.24 4.50 18.23
CA SER A 197 19.95 3.82 18.12
C SER A 197 18.92 4.36 19.11
N SER A 198 19.35 4.73 20.33
CA SER A 198 18.50 5.38 21.33
C SER A 198 18.17 6.83 20.94
N LYS A 199 19.13 7.58 20.38
CA LYS A 199 18.88 8.94 19.86
C LYS A 199 17.93 8.94 18.66
N ILE A 200 18.03 7.97 17.75
CA ILE A 200 17.12 7.82 16.61
C ILE A 200 15.73 7.35 17.08
N SER A 201 15.65 6.43 18.06
CA SER A 201 14.39 6.03 18.69
C SER A 201 13.69 7.20 19.39
N ASN A 202 14.44 8.08 20.05
CA ASN A 202 13.91 9.28 20.72
C ASN A 202 13.49 10.39 19.75
N ILE A 203 14.00 10.39 18.51
CA ILE A 203 13.50 11.28 17.45
C ILE A 203 12.15 10.78 16.92
N GLY A 204 11.96 9.45 16.79
CA GLY A 204 10.67 8.85 16.44
C GLY A 204 9.58 9.14 17.47
N ALA A 205 9.88 8.99 18.77
CA ALA A 205 8.91 9.25 19.85
C ALA A 205 8.51 10.72 19.99
N ARG A 206 9.39 11.67 19.64
CA ARG A 206 9.08 13.12 19.65
C ARG A 206 8.17 13.56 18.50
N VAL A 207 8.13 12.80 17.40
CA VAL A 207 7.20 13.06 16.29
C VAL A 207 5.77 12.65 16.71
N ASP A 208 5.62 11.49 17.38
CA ASP A 208 4.34 11.03 17.92
C ASP A 208 3.76 11.96 19.01
N GLU A 209 4.60 12.53 19.88
CA GLU A 209 4.17 13.51 20.90
C GLU A 209 3.73 14.86 20.28
N SER A 210 4.32 15.25 19.15
CA SER A 210 3.96 16.50 18.46
C SER A 210 2.63 16.42 17.70
N GLU A 211 2.20 15.22 17.28
CA GLU A 211 0.87 14.99 16.70
C GLU A 211 -0.25 14.93 17.76
N GLN A 212 0.07 14.53 19.00
CA GLN A 212 -0.89 14.53 20.11
C GLN A 212 -1.12 15.93 20.73
N LEU A 213 -0.20 16.88 20.51
CA LEU A 213 -0.33 18.27 21.01
C LEU A 213 -1.02 19.21 20.01
N SER A 214 -1.39 18.73 18.82
CA SER A 214 -2.15 19.50 17.82
C SER A 214 -3.57 18.97 17.54
N SER A 215 -4.10 18.13 18.42
CA SER A 215 -5.53 17.74 18.48
C SER A 215 -6.18 18.32 19.74
#